data_AF-A0A8C4PKX3-F1
#
_entry.id   AF-A0A8C4PKX3-F1
#
_cell.length_a   1.000
_cell.length_b   1.000
_cell.length_c   1.000
_cell.angle_alpha   90.00
_cell.angle_beta   90.00
_cell.angle_gamma   90.00
#
_symmetry.space_group_name_H-M   'P 1'
#
loop_
_entity.id
_entity.type
_entity.pdbx_description
1 polymer ?
#
loop_
_entity_poly.entity_id
_entity_poly.type
_entity_poly.pdbx_seq_one_letter_code
_entity_poly.pdbx_strand_id
1 'polypeptide(L)'
;MKPRAARPRKREGQRGEQEDPPAGEGNTETHRGSDLVQWTRRMEAVKTQLLEQAQGQLLELLDRAMWEAIQSYPPQGRPLSSIPPDSLSKTREPALEKRKVFVIRKSLLDELMEVQHFRTIYHVFIAGLCVFIINTLAIDFIDEGRLMLESDLLIFSFGQLPLALMTWLPMFLSTLLAPYHALRLWARPQVGGAWTLGVGLGCLLLAAHTAVLGILPVHVAVDYQLPPASRCVLVFEQVRFLMKSYSFLREAVPGTLCARGGEGIRAPSFSSYLYFLFCPTLIYRETYPRTPNVRWNYVAKNFAQALGCVLSACFILGRLCVPVFANMSQEPFSTRALVLSIMHAMLPGVFMLLLIFFAFLHCWLNAFAEMLRFGDRMFYRDWWNSTSFSNYYRTWNVVVHDWLYSYIYQDGLRLLGGRARRMAMLGVFLVSAVVHEYIFCFVLGFFYPVILMLFLVFGGLLNFTMHDRHTGPAWNVLMWTILFLGLGIQVSLYCQEWYAQRHCPPAQTTFWGLMIPRSWSCHT
;
A
#
# COMPACT_ATOMS: atom_id res chain seq x y z
N MET A 1 53.53 28.38 -22.46
CA MET A 1 54.79 28.36 -21.69
C MET A 1 54.48 28.20 -20.19
N LYS A 2 55.37 27.55 -19.42
CA LYS A 2 55.54 27.70 -17.94
C LYS A 2 56.62 28.79 -17.68
N PRO A 3 57.03 29.19 -16.44
CA PRO A 3 56.63 28.82 -15.06
C PRO A 3 55.90 30.02 -14.38
N ARG A 4 56.00 30.47 -13.10
CA ARG A 4 56.70 30.16 -11.80
C ARG A 4 55.76 30.75 -10.70
N ALA A 5 55.51 30.26 -9.48
CA ALA A 5 56.33 29.78 -8.34
C ALA A 5 57.29 30.84 -7.75
N ALA A 6 57.50 31.00 -6.42
CA ALA A 6 56.75 30.59 -5.20
C ALA A 6 57.42 31.15 -3.91
N ARG A 7 56.67 31.33 -2.79
CA ARG A 7 57.15 31.43 -1.36
C ARG A 7 58.11 32.62 -1.02
N PRO A 8 58.58 32.80 0.24
CA PRO A 8 57.90 32.74 1.56
C PRO A 8 58.21 33.99 2.46
N ARG A 9 57.76 34.01 3.73
CA ARG A 9 58.44 34.77 4.81
C ARG A 9 58.50 33.96 6.13
N LYS A 10 59.29 34.44 7.10
CA LYS A 10 59.98 33.67 8.17
C LYS A 10 60.17 34.55 9.42
N ARG A 11 60.10 33.99 10.64
CA ARG A 11 60.78 34.42 11.91
C ARG A 11 60.76 33.23 12.91
N GLU A 12 61.89 32.79 13.47
CA GLU A 12 62.51 33.18 14.78
C GLU A 12 61.68 32.71 16.01
N GLY A 13 62.19 31.99 17.02
CA GLY A 13 63.44 31.23 17.16
C GLY A 13 64.36 31.63 18.32
N GLN A 14 64.47 30.81 19.39
CA GLN A 14 65.54 30.86 20.40
C GLN A 14 65.72 29.50 21.13
N ARG A 15 66.71 29.40 22.04
CA ARG A 15 67.40 28.16 22.44
C ARG A 15 67.79 28.17 23.93
N GLY A 16 67.83 27.01 24.60
CA GLY A 16 68.44 26.83 25.92
C GLY A 16 68.53 25.35 26.35
N GLU A 17 69.71 24.93 26.77
CA GLU A 17 70.04 23.69 27.53
C GLU A 17 70.16 24.11 29.05
N GLN A 18 70.26 23.29 30.10
CA GLN A 18 70.68 21.89 30.31
C GLN A 18 70.25 21.39 31.74
N GLU A 19 70.50 20.10 32.05
CA GLU A 19 70.70 19.48 33.40
C GLU A 19 69.54 19.14 34.40
N ASP A 20 69.52 17.86 34.80
CA ASP A 20 68.96 17.18 36.00
C ASP A 20 70.13 16.85 36.97
N PRO A 21 70.02 16.23 38.19
CA PRO A 21 68.89 15.53 38.86
C PRO A 21 68.79 15.94 40.39
N PRO A 22 68.37 15.13 41.41
CA PRO A 22 67.60 13.87 41.45
C PRO A 22 66.44 13.78 42.50
N ALA A 23 65.68 12.68 42.41
CA ALA A 23 64.98 11.93 43.49
C ALA A 23 63.74 12.51 44.21
N GLY A 24 62.66 11.70 44.26
CA GLY A 24 61.45 11.96 45.06
C GLY A 24 60.22 11.14 44.66
N GLU A 25 60.21 9.81 44.87
CA GLU A 25 59.03 8.98 44.58
C GLU A 25 57.95 9.06 45.69
N GLY A 26 56.67 9.18 45.31
CA GLY A 26 55.54 9.03 46.23
C GLY A 26 54.17 9.54 45.74
N ASN A 27 53.16 8.68 45.78
CA ASN A 27 51.71 9.00 45.80
C ASN A 27 51.01 9.68 44.59
N THR A 28 51.66 9.96 43.46
CA THR A 28 51.00 10.67 42.33
C THR A 28 50.13 9.84 41.38
N GLU A 29 50.34 8.53 41.25
CA GLU A 29 49.64 7.75 40.21
C GLU A 29 48.20 7.35 40.56
N THR A 30 47.95 6.93 41.80
CA THR A 30 46.65 6.39 42.25
C THR A 30 45.53 7.45 42.15
N HIS A 31 45.87 8.71 42.38
CA HIS A 31 44.91 9.82 42.29
C HIS A 31 44.49 10.09 40.83
N ARG A 32 45.47 10.16 39.92
CA ARG A 32 45.25 10.46 38.49
C ARG A 32 44.32 9.44 37.80
N GLY A 33 44.39 8.16 38.20
CA GLY A 33 43.47 7.13 37.72
C GLY A 33 42.02 7.33 38.21
N SER A 34 41.86 7.68 39.49
CA SER A 34 40.54 7.96 40.09
C SER A 34 39.86 9.17 39.43
N ASP A 35 40.61 10.26 39.26
CA ASP A 35 40.11 11.50 38.69
C ASP A 35 39.65 11.33 37.23
N LEU A 36 40.37 10.52 36.43
CA LEU A 36 40.00 10.23 35.03
C LEU A 36 38.67 9.44 34.92
N VAL A 37 38.46 8.47 35.81
CA VAL A 37 37.21 7.69 35.88
C VAL A 37 36.05 8.57 36.35
N GLN A 38 36.27 9.44 37.34
CA GLN A 38 35.25 10.38 37.81
C GLN A 38 34.88 11.41 36.73
N TRP A 39 35.87 11.92 35.98
CA TRP A 39 35.65 12.85 34.87
C TRP A 39 34.87 12.21 33.72
N THR A 40 35.20 10.96 33.36
CA THR A 40 34.48 10.19 32.34
C THR A 40 33.01 10.00 32.71
N ARG A 41 32.70 9.60 33.96
CA ARG A 41 31.32 9.46 34.45
C ARG A 41 30.56 10.80 34.43
N ARG A 42 31.21 11.91 34.78
CA ARG A 42 30.61 13.26 34.69
C ARG A 42 30.29 13.65 33.24
N MET A 43 31.21 13.41 32.31
CA MET A 43 31.00 13.70 30.89
C MET A 43 29.87 12.85 30.30
N GLU A 44 29.75 11.58 30.70
CA GLU A 44 28.68 10.70 30.27
C GLU A 44 27.30 11.10 30.84
N ALA A 45 27.23 11.51 32.10
CA ALA A 45 26.02 12.05 32.72
C ALA A 45 25.58 13.40 32.08
N VAL A 46 26.52 14.29 31.78
CA VAL A 46 26.23 15.55 31.05
C VAL A 46 25.74 15.24 29.63
N LYS A 47 26.32 14.23 28.96
CA LYS A 47 25.89 13.78 27.63
C LYS A 47 24.48 13.20 27.63
N THR A 48 24.08 12.39 28.61
CA THR A 48 22.69 11.89 28.71
C THR A 48 21.72 13.03 29.02
N GLN A 49 22.06 13.92 29.97
CA GLN A 49 21.21 15.05 30.33
C GLN A 49 21.00 16.03 29.15
N LEU A 50 22.05 16.31 28.37
CA LEU A 50 21.94 17.10 27.12
C LEU A 50 21.11 16.37 26.05
N LEU A 51 21.22 15.05 25.92
CA LEU A 51 20.42 14.27 24.97
C LEU A 51 18.92 14.25 25.35
N GLU A 52 18.59 14.13 26.64
CA GLU A 52 17.20 14.21 27.10
C GLU A 52 16.62 15.61 26.92
N GLN A 53 17.37 16.66 27.28
CA GLN A 53 16.96 18.05 27.07
C GLN A 53 16.77 18.38 25.59
N ALA A 54 17.69 17.95 24.72
CA ALA A 54 17.58 18.11 23.27
C ALA A 54 16.40 17.31 22.68
N GLN A 55 16.13 16.09 23.16
CA GLN A 55 14.96 15.31 22.74
C GLN A 55 13.65 15.97 23.18
N GLY A 56 13.58 16.51 24.40
CA GLY A 56 12.42 17.25 24.90
C GLY A 56 12.12 18.48 24.05
N GLN A 57 13.12 19.35 23.84
CA GLN A 57 12.98 20.54 23.01
C GLN A 57 12.68 20.21 21.55
N LEU A 58 13.30 19.17 20.98
CA LEU A 58 13.01 18.74 19.61
C LEU A 58 11.57 18.20 19.47
N LEU A 59 11.06 17.49 20.48
CA LEU A 59 9.68 17.00 20.48
C LEU A 59 8.67 18.14 20.61
N GLU A 60 8.94 19.12 21.48
CA GLU A 60 8.09 20.30 21.66
C GLU A 60 8.08 21.19 20.41
N LEU A 61 9.23 21.42 19.78
CA LEU A 61 9.33 22.12 18.49
C LEU A 61 8.64 21.34 17.35
N LEU A 62 8.68 20.01 17.37
CA LEU A 62 7.97 19.18 16.39
C LEU A 62 6.45 19.29 16.55
N ASP A 63 5.94 19.21 17.78
CA ASP A 63 4.50 19.35 18.07
C ASP A 63 4.00 20.76 17.73
N ARG A 64 4.81 21.79 18.00
CA ARG A 64 4.51 23.19 17.67
C ARG A 64 4.51 23.46 16.17
N ALA A 65 5.52 22.99 15.44
CA ALA A 65 5.55 23.09 13.97
C ALA A 65 4.43 22.26 13.31
N MET A 66 4.06 21.10 13.89
CA MET A 66 2.92 20.32 13.44
C MET A 66 1.59 21.02 13.71
N TRP A 67 1.45 21.72 14.83
CA TRP A 67 0.29 22.54 15.16
C TRP A 67 0.13 23.74 14.19
N GLU A 68 1.22 24.45 13.93
CA GLU A 68 1.25 25.58 12.98
C GLU A 68 0.95 25.11 11.55
N ALA A 69 1.50 23.97 11.11
CA ALA A 69 1.19 23.35 9.81
C ALA A 69 -0.26 22.82 9.70
N ILE A 70 -0.94 22.59 10.83
CA ILE A 70 -2.38 22.28 10.85
C ILE A 70 -3.21 23.57 10.74
N GLN A 71 -2.77 24.68 11.35
CA GLN A 71 -3.45 25.98 11.25
C GLN A 71 -3.27 26.67 9.89
N SER A 72 -2.22 26.34 9.12
CA SER A 72 -2.03 26.87 7.76
C SER A 72 -3.00 26.29 6.70
N TYR A 73 -3.91 25.39 7.06
CA TYR A 73 -5.02 24.96 6.20
C TYR A 73 -6.21 25.92 6.34
N PRO A 74 -6.70 26.57 5.25
CA PRO A 74 -7.74 27.59 5.35
C PRO A 74 -9.13 26.99 5.65
N PRO A 75 -9.83 27.44 6.72
CA PRO A 75 -11.21 27.07 6.96
C PRO A 75 -12.17 27.88 6.07
N GLN A 76 -12.86 27.21 5.15
CA GLN A 76 -13.92 27.82 4.34
C GLN A 76 -15.30 27.60 4.97
N GLY A 77 -15.89 28.68 5.53
CA GLY A 77 -17.26 28.69 6.04
C GLY A 77 -17.51 29.87 6.99
N ARG A 78 -18.47 30.75 6.69
CA ARG A 78 -18.84 31.88 7.56
C ARG A 78 -19.70 31.40 8.74
N PRO A 79 -19.56 31.99 9.94
CA PRO A 79 -20.46 31.73 11.07
C PRO A 79 -21.79 32.50 10.92
N LEU A 80 -22.84 32.00 11.59
CA LEU A 80 -24.14 32.67 11.73
C LEU A 80 -24.66 32.50 13.18
N SER A 81 -25.16 33.59 13.75
CA SER A 81 -26.01 33.69 14.96
C SER A 81 -25.63 32.88 16.23
N SER A 82 -24.79 33.50 17.06
CA SER A 82 -24.97 33.68 18.52
C SER A 82 -25.97 32.81 19.31
N ILE A 83 -25.46 32.09 20.32
CA ILE A 83 -26.15 31.67 21.56
C ILE A 83 -25.18 31.97 22.74
N PRO A 84 -25.65 32.32 23.97
CA PRO A 84 -24.76 32.76 25.07
C PRO A 84 -23.86 31.66 25.66
N PRO A 85 -22.76 32.02 26.35
CA PRO A 85 -21.82 31.07 26.93
C PRO A 85 -22.17 30.71 28.39
N ASP A 86 -22.06 29.43 28.77
CA ASP A 86 -22.01 29.04 30.18
C ASP A 86 -21.25 27.71 30.42
N SER A 87 -20.72 27.54 31.64
CA SER A 87 -20.02 26.32 32.13
C SER A 87 -18.81 25.79 31.32
N LEU A 88 -17.66 26.47 31.42
CA LEU A 88 -16.41 26.07 30.75
C LEU A 88 -15.60 25.01 31.54
N SER A 89 -16.08 23.76 31.59
CA SER A 89 -15.33 22.64 32.19
C SER A 89 -14.19 22.17 31.27
N LYS A 90 -12.94 22.52 31.63
CA LYS A 90 -11.73 22.12 30.88
C LYS A 90 -11.36 20.64 31.08
N THR A 91 -12.20 19.73 30.58
CA THR A 91 -11.75 18.36 30.29
C THR A 91 -10.76 18.45 29.12
N ARG A 92 -9.47 18.22 29.39
CA ARG A 92 -8.42 18.22 28.37
C ARG A 92 -8.56 16.95 27.53
N GLU A 93 -9.37 17.01 26.48
CA GLU A 93 -9.50 15.91 25.52
C GLU A 93 -8.09 15.49 25.02
N PRO A 94 -7.76 14.19 25.03
CA PRO A 94 -6.57 13.73 24.35
C PRO A 94 -6.72 13.99 22.84
N ALA A 95 -5.61 14.19 22.13
CA ALA A 95 -5.60 14.42 20.68
C ALA A 95 -5.90 13.12 19.89
N LEU A 96 -7.12 12.61 20.08
CA LEU A 96 -7.59 11.28 19.72
C LEU A 96 -8.52 11.33 18.49
N GLU A 97 -8.53 10.25 17.72
CA GLU A 97 -9.59 9.91 16.76
C GLU A 97 -10.01 11.00 15.76
N LYS A 98 -9.06 11.48 14.92
CA LYS A 98 -9.39 12.07 13.61
C LYS A 98 -9.98 11.00 12.68
N ARG A 99 -11.25 10.65 12.93
CA ARG A 99 -12.07 9.69 12.16
C ARG A 99 -12.24 10.20 10.72
N LYS A 100 -12.16 9.33 9.69
CA LYS A 100 -12.35 9.77 8.29
C LYS A 100 -13.74 10.41 8.09
N VAL A 101 -13.74 11.67 7.65
CA VAL A 101 -14.89 12.43 7.17
C VAL A 101 -14.94 12.34 5.65
N PHE A 102 -16.10 12.02 5.10
CA PHE A 102 -16.34 11.95 3.65
C PHE A 102 -16.96 13.26 3.16
N VAL A 103 -16.43 13.82 2.07
CA VAL A 103 -16.84 15.12 1.52
C VAL A 103 -17.11 14.96 0.02
N ILE A 104 -18.05 15.73 -0.55
CA ILE A 104 -18.26 15.75 -2.01
C ILE A 104 -17.06 16.40 -2.69
N ARG A 105 -16.35 15.66 -3.55
CA ARG A 105 -15.20 16.14 -4.34
C ARG A 105 -14.99 15.26 -5.58
N LYS A 106 -14.43 15.82 -6.65
CA LYS A 106 -14.07 15.06 -7.86
C LYS A 106 -12.85 14.15 -7.57
N SER A 107 -12.46 13.32 -8.54
CA SER A 107 -11.17 12.64 -8.47
C SER A 107 -10.07 13.61 -8.93
N LEU A 108 -8.89 13.57 -8.31
CA LEU A 108 -7.81 14.52 -8.59
C LEU A 108 -7.43 14.55 -10.08
N LEU A 109 -7.50 13.42 -10.77
CA LEU A 109 -7.20 13.38 -12.20
C LEU A 109 -8.33 13.96 -13.07
N ASP A 110 -9.60 13.94 -12.63
CA ASP A 110 -10.65 14.70 -13.34
C ASP A 110 -10.32 16.21 -13.33
N GLU A 111 -9.91 16.72 -12.17
CA GLU A 111 -9.56 18.14 -11.96
C GLU A 111 -8.31 18.53 -12.75
N LEU A 112 -7.28 17.68 -12.77
CA LEU A 112 -6.08 17.93 -13.57
C LEU A 112 -6.36 17.88 -15.08
N MET A 113 -7.27 17.03 -15.55
CA MET A 113 -7.64 16.94 -16.98
C MET A 113 -8.44 18.15 -17.49
N GLU A 114 -8.93 19.01 -16.59
CA GLU A 114 -9.47 20.34 -16.96
C GLU A 114 -8.33 21.31 -17.38
N VAL A 115 -7.10 21.08 -16.91
CA VAL A 115 -5.89 21.81 -17.31
C VAL A 115 -5.36 21.30 -18.65
N GLN A 116 -5.11 22.22 -19.59
CA GLN A 116 -4.74 21.89 -20.97
C GLN A 116 -3.48 21.01 -21.08
N HIS A 117 -2.44 21.27 -20.26
CA HIS A 117 -1.19 20.52 -20.31
C HIS A 117 -1.36 19.03 -19.94
N PHE A 118 -2.09 18.72 -18.86
CA PHE A 118 -2.37 17.34 -18.46
C PHE A 118 -3.27 16.63 -19.47
N ARG A 119 -4.25 17.32 -20.06
CA ARG A 119 -5.06 16.79 -21.16
C ARG A 119 -4.22 16.47 -22.40
N THR A 120 -3.22 17.28 -22.72
CA THR A 120 -2.26 16.97 -23.80
C THR A 120 -1.42 15.74 -23.48
N ILE A 121 -0.89 15.60 -22.25
CA ILE A 121 -0.18 14.39 -21.80
C ILE A 121 -1.08 13.15 -21.95
N TYR A 122 -2.35 13.25 -21.57
CA TYR A 122 -3.32 12.16 -21.72
C TYR A 122 -3.54 11.77 -23.20
N HIS A 123 -3.68 12.75 -24.09
CA HIS A 123 -3.81 12.49 -25.53
C HIS A 123 -2.52 11.88 -26.12
N VAL A 124 -1.34 12.27 -25.64
CA VAL A 124 -0.05 11.66 -26.02
C VAL A 124 0.04 10.19 -25.56
N PHE A 125 -0.42 9.87 -24.34
CA PHE A 125 -0.51 8.47 -23.90
C PHE A 125 -1.48 7.63 -24.74
N ILE A 126 -2.66 8.17 -25.09
CA ILE A 126 -3.58 7.48 -26.01
C ILE A 126 -2.93 7.28 -27.38
N ALA A 127 -2.36 8.34 -27.96
CA ALA A 127 -1.73 8.26 -29.28
C ALA A 127 -0.57 7.24 -29.30
N GLY A 128 0.26 7.22 -28.25
CA GLY A 128 1.32 6.23 -28.09
C GLY A 128 0.80 4.78 -28.02
N LEU A 129 -0.28 4.54 -27.26
CA LEU A 129 -0.93 3.22 -27.21
C LEU A 129 -1.56 2.83 -28.56
N CYS A 130 -2.22 3.76 -29.26
CA CYS A 130 -2.76 3.52 -30.59
C CYS A 130 -1.65 3.20 -31.60
N VAL A 131 -0.54 3.96 -31.61
CA VAL A 131 0.61 3.68 -32.47
C VAL A 131 1.26 2.34 -32.13
N PHE A 132 1.39 2.00 -30.84
CA PHE A 132 1.91 0.69 -30.41
C PHE A 132 1.04 -0.46 -30.91
N ILE A 133 -0.28 -0.38 -30.75
CA ILE A 133 -1.23 -1.40 -31.23
C ILE A 133 -1.19 -1.50 -32.76
N ILE A 134 -1.20 -0.38 -33.50
CA ILE A 134 -1.12 -0.37 -34.96
C ILE A 134 0.20 -0.98 -35.45
N ASN A 135 1.32 -0.65 -34.80
CA ASN A 135 2.63 -1.20 -35.13
C ASN A 135 2.69 -2.72 -34.91
N THR A 136 2.16 -3.20 -33.78
CA THR A 136 2.05 -4.64 -33.49
C THR A 136 1.21 -5.35 -34.55
N LEU A 137 0.00 -4.87 -34.85
CA LEU A 137 -0.87 -5.48 -35.86
C LEU A 137 -0.29 -5.43 -37.28
N ALA A 138 0.55 -4.42 -37.60
CA ALA A 138 1.29 -4.36 -38.85
C ALA A 138 2.39 -5.43 -38.91
N ILE A 139 3.12 -5.67 -37.82
CA ILE A 139 4.12 -6.75 -37.72
C ILE A 139 3.44 -8.12 -37.87
N ASP A 140 2.37 -8.39 -37.11
CA ASP A 140 1.61 -9.66 -37.20
C ASP A 140 1.13 -9.94 -38.63
N PHE A 141 0.60 -8.91 -39.30
CA PHE A 141 0.12 -9.02 -40.67
C PHE A 141 1.24 -9.26 -41.70
N ILE A 142 2.45 -8.75 -41.45
CA ILE A 142 3.62 -8.97 -42.31
C ILE A 142 4.22 -10.36 -42.09
N ASP A 143 4.37 -10.79 -40.83
CA ASP A 143 5.08 -12.02 -40.48
C ASP A 143 4.22 -13.28 -40.67
N GLU A 144 2.93 -13.25 -40.29
CA GLU A 144 2.03 -14.41 -40.37
C GLU A 144 0.98 -14.32 -41.49
N GLY A 145 0.90 -13.18 -42.19
CA GLY A 145 -0.12 -12.94 -43.22
C GLY A 145 -1.57 -12.89 -42.68
N ARG A 146 -1.73 -12.78 -41.36
CA ARG A 146 -3.03 -12.78 -40.66
C ARG A 146 -3.03 -11.76 -39.52
N LEU A 147 -4.18 -11.18 -39.26
CA LEU A 147 -4.40 -10.37 -38.06
C LEU A 147 -4.65 -11.29 -36.84
N MET A 148 -3.60 -11.97 -36.39
CA MET A 148 -3.60 -12.71 -35.13
C MET A 148 -3.55 -11.71 -33.96
N LEU A 149 -4.72 -11.14 -33.65
CA LEU A 149 -4.91 -10.39 -32.42
C LEU A 149 -4.48 -11.26 -31.23
N GLU A 150 -4.00 -10.65 -30.14
CA GLU A 150 -3.69 -11.39 -28.90
C GLU A 150 -4.97 -11.82 -28.12
N SER A 151 -6.04 -12.12 -28.86
CA SER A 151 -7.25 -12.79 -28.36
C SER A 151 -6.91 -14.06 -27.60
N ASP A 152 -5.88 -14.79 -28.01
CA ASP A 152 -5.55 -16.08 -27.43
C ASP A 152 -4.94 -15.92 -26.03
N LEU A 153 -4.15 -14.85 -25.81
CA LEU A 153 -3.66 -14.47 -24.48
C LEU A 153 -4.80 -13.96 -23.58
N LEU A 154 -5.78 -13.25 -24.14
CA LEU A 154 -6.99 -12.80 -23.42
C LEU A 154 -7.91 -13.96 -23.05
N ILE A 155 -8.21 -14.86 -24.00
CA ILE A 155 -9.04 -16.06 -23.84
C ILE A 155 -8.39 -17.03 -22.85
N PHE A 156 -7.06 -17.20 -22.91
CA PHE A 156 -6.31 -17.92 -21.89
C PHE A 156 -6.48 -17.23 -20.53
N SER A 157 -6.17 -15.94 -20.42
CA SER A 157 -6.11 -15.23 -19.13
C SER A 157 -7.46 -15.18 -18.40
N PHE A 158 -8.55 -14.97 -19.14
CA PHE A 158 -9.94 -14.94 -18.63
C PHE A 158 -10.69 -16.27 -18.83
N GLY A 159 -9.98 -17.36 -19.13
CA GLY A 159 -10.57 -18.68 -19.24
C GLY A 159 -11.29 -19.09 -17.94
N GLN A 160 -12.36 -19.89 -18.07
CA GLN A 160 -13.21 -20.32 -16.94
C GLN A 160 -13.81 -19.18 -16.07
N LEU A 161 -13.85 -17.92 -16.53
CA LEU A 161 -14.46 -16.80 -15.79
C LEU A 161 -15.87 -17.09 -15.23
N PRO A 162 -16.78 -17.83 -15.91
CA PRO A 162 -18.07 -18.21 -15.32
C PRO A 162 -17.96 -18.98 -14.00
N LEU A 163 -16.94 -19.84 -13.82
CA LEU A 163 -16.73 -20.55 -12.56
C LEU A 163 -16.34 -19.57 -11.43
N ALA A 164 -15.41 -18.65 -11.70
CA ALA A 164 -15.02 -17.61 -10.74
C ALA A 164 -16.21 -16.72 -10.33
N LEU A 165 -17.11 -16.39 -11.28
CA LEU A 165 -18.35 -15.65 -11.00
C LEU A 165 -19.37 -16.47 -10.19
N MET A 166 -19.47 -17.78 -10.41
CA MET A 166 -20.31 -18.67 -9.61
C MET A 166 -19.76 -18.87 -8.19
N THR A 167 -18.44 -18.85 -8.00
CA THR A 167 -17.81 -18.84 -6.66
C THR A 167 -17.91 -17.49 -5.96
N TRP A 168 -17.94 -16.38 -6.71
CA TRP A 168 -18.15 -15.04 -6.16
C TRP A 168 -19.52 -14.91 -5.47
N LEU A 169 -20.57 -15.55 -5.99
CA LEU A 169 -21.92 -15.46 -5.43
C LEU A 169 -22.03 -15.93 -3.95
N PRO A 170 -21.59 -17.14 -3.54
CA PRO A 170 -21.59 -17.56 -2.15
C PRO A 170 -20.62 -16.73 -1.28
N MET A 171 -19.51 -16.24 -1.82
CA MET A 171 -18.62 -15.30 -1.10
C MET A 171 -19.35 -13.98 -0.78
N PHE A 172 -20.06 -13.40 -1.76
CA PHE A 172 -20.87 -12.20 -1.60
C PHE A 172 -22.02 -12.43 -0.61
N LEU A 173 -22.79 -13.52 -0.77
CA LEU A 173 -23.91 -13.86 0.13
C LEU A 173 -23.46 -14.11 1.57
N SER A 174 -22.34 -14.81 1.77
CA SER A 174 -21.68 -14.99 3.07
C SER A 174 -21.35 -13.62 3.70
N THR A 175 -20.74 -12.72 2.92
CA THR A 175 -20.37 -11.37 3.36
C THR A 175 -21.57 -10.47 3.65
N LEU A 176 -22.66 -10.60 2.89
CA LEU A 176 -23.89 -9.83 3.08
C LEU A 176 -24.70 -10.30 4.30
N LEU A 177 -24.77 -11.61 4.53
CA LEU A 177 -25.65 -12.20 5.54
C LEU A 177 -24.96 -12.41 6.88
N ALA A 178 -23.81 -13.09 6.94
CA ALA A 178 -23.27 -13.55 8.22
C ALA A 178 -22.83 -12.40 9.16
N PRO A 179 -22.09 -11.36 8.73
CA PRO A 179 -21.81 -10.19 9.57
C PRO A 179 -23.06 -9.43 10.02
N TYR A 180 -24.07 -9.32 9.14
CA TYR A 180 -25.31 -8.62 9.44
C TYR A 180 -26.18 -9.36 10.45
N HIS A 181 -26.28 -10.70 10.32
CA HIS A 181 -26.99 -11.54 11.27
C HIS A 181 -26.26 -11.67 12.61
N ALA A 182 -24.92 -11.75 12.63
CA ALA A 182 -24.14 -11.73 13.86
C ALA A 182 -24.40 -10.43 14.66
N LEU A 183 -24.32 -9.26 14.01
CA LEU A 183 -24.63 -7.99 14.65
C LEU A 183 -26.09 -7.91 15.13
N ARG A 184 -27.05 -8.43 14.36
CA ARG A 184 -28.46 -8.51 14.78
C ARG A 184 -28.70 -9.45 15.96
N LEU A 185 -27.87 -10.47 16.18
CA LEU A 185 -27.95 -11.31 17.38
C LEU A 185 -27.42 -10.56 18.60
N TRP A 186 -26.27 -9.89 18.45
CA TRP A 186 -25.63 -9.12 19.53
C TRP A 186 -26.45 -7.91 19.97
N ALA A 187 -27.20 -7.29 19.05
CA ALA A 187 -28.06 -6.13 19.31
C ALA A 187 -29.45 -6.47 19.91
N ARG A 188 -29.78 -7.75 20.15
CA ARG A 188 -31.05 -8.13 20.78
C ARG A 188 -31.02 -7.84 22.30
N PRO A 189 -32.01 -7.13 22.85
CA PRO A 189 -32.17 -7.06 24.30
C PRO A 189 -32.57 -8.44 24.83
N GLN A 190 -31.64 -9.10 25.51
CA GLN A 190 -31.83 -10.44 26.08
C GLN A 190 -31.34 -10.47 27.54
N VAL A 191 -32.11 -11.15 28.38
CA VAL A 191 -31.82 -11.32 29.81
C VAL A 191 -30.95 -12.56 30.02
N GLY A 192 -29.89 -12.42 30.83
CA GLY A 192 -29.05 -13.54 31.27
C GLY A 192 -28.42 -14.36 30.14
N GLY A 193 -28.37 -15.68 30.33
CA GLY A 193 -27.67 -16.63 29.44
C GLY A 193 -28.17 -16.73 28.00
N ALA A 194 -29.35 -16.17 27.69
CA ALA A 194 -29.79 -16.03 26.30
C ALA A 194 -28.83 -15.12 25.50
N TRP A 195 -28.27 -14.08 26.14
CA TRP A 195 -27.31 -13.18 25.49
C TRP A 195 -25.96 -13.86 25.21
N THR A 196 -25.43 -14.68 26.12
CA THR A 196 -24.16 -15.39 25.88
C THR A 196 -24.30 -16.42 24.74
N LEU A 197 -25.46 -17.07 24.61
CA LEU A 197 -25.78 -17.91 23.46
C LEU A 197 -25.91 -17.09 22.16
N GLY A 198 -26.55 -15.92 22.21
CA GLY A 198 -26.59 -14.99 21.07
C GLY A 198 -25.22 -14.48 20.63
N VAL A 199 -24.32 -14.22 21.60
CA VAL A 199 -22.91 -13.88 21.33
C VAL A 199 -22.18 -15.05 20.66
N GLY A 200 -22.25 -16.24 21.25
CA GLY A 200 -21.62 -17.45 20.72
C GLY A 200 -22.08 -17.80 19.30
N LEU A 201 -23.38 -17.71 19.02
CA LEU A 201 -23.93 -17.93 17.69
C LEU A 201 -23.45 -16.87 16.67
N GLY A 202 -23.37 -15.59 17.08
CA GLY A 202 -22.79 -14.55 16.23
C GLY A 202 -21.30 -14.79 15.93
N CYS A 203 -20.51 -15.21 16.93
CA CYS A 203 -19.11 -15.60 16.73
C CYS A 203 -18.97 -16.82 15.81
N LEU A 204 -19.84 -17.82 15.93
CA LEU A 204 -19.87 -18.99 15.05
C LEU A 204 -20.19 -18.62 13.60
N LEU A 205 -21.16 -17.72 13.37
CA LEU A 205 -21.46 -17.18 12.05
C LEU A 205 -20.26 -16.44 11.43
N LEU A 206 -19.50 -15.69 12.24
CA LEU A 206 -18.29 -15.00 11.78
C LEU A 206 -17.12 -15.95 11.51
N ALA A 207 -16.97 -17.01 12.32
CA ALA A 207 -16.00 -18.07 12.06
C ALA A 207 -16.33 -18.82 10.75
N ALA A 208 -17.60 -19.18 10.54
CA ALA A 208 -18.06 -19.79 9.29
C ALA A 208 -17.90 -18.85 8.08
N HIS A 209 -18.21 -17.55 8.23
CA HIS A 209 -17.94 -16.53 7.20
C HIS A 209 -16.46 -16.48 6.82
N THR A 210 -15.57 -16.46 7.81
CA THR A 210 -14.12 -16.42 7.62
C THR A 210 -13.60 -17.71 6.98
N ALA A 211 -14.14 -18.87 7.37
CA ALA A 211 -13.81 -20.15 6.74
C ALA A 211 -14.28 -20.23 5.28
N VAL A 212 -15.48 -19.72 4.95
CA VAL A 212 -15.96 -19.62 3.57
C VAL A 212 -15.08 -18.69 2.75
N LEU A 213 -14.74 -17.49 3.26
CA LEU A 213 -13.83 -16.59 2.55
C LEU A 213 -12.38 -17.09 2.50
N GLY A 214 -11.94 -17.94 3.43
CA GLY A 214 -10.57 -18.48 3.45
C GLY A 214 -10.38 -19.69 2.55
N ILE A 215 -11.30 -20.66 2.62
CA ILE A 215 -11.14 -21.99 2.02
C ILE A 215 -11.72 -22.05 0.61
N LEU A 216 -12.96 -21.58 0.41
CA LEU A 216 -13.67 -21.73 -0.88
C LEU A 216 -12.93 -21.11 -2.08
N PRO A 217 -12.48 -19.83 -2.05
CA PRO A 217 -11.76 -19.26 -3.19
C PRO A 217 -10.41 -19.95 -3.44
N VAL A 218 -9.69 -20.34 -2.38
CA VAL A 218 -8.40 -21.05 -2.49
C VAL A 218 -8.58 -22.42 -3.15
N HIS A 219 -9.54 -23.21 -2.66
CA HIS A 219 -9.88 -24.53 -3.20
C HIS A 219 -10.28 -24.46 -4.67
N VAL A 220 -11.14 -23.49 -5.05
CA VAL A 220 -11.53 -23.33 -6.47
C VAL A 220 -10.36 -22.86 -7.34
N ALA A 221 -9.52 -21.94 -6.86
CA ALA A 221 -8.37 -21.44 -7.62
C ALA A 221 -7.30 -22.52 -7.87
N VAL A 222 -7.06 -23.40 -6.90
CA VAL A 222 -6.08 -24.49 -6.99
C VAL A 222 -6.64 -25.66 -7.79
N ASP A 223 -7.75 -26.26 -7.35
CA ASP A 223 -8.18 -27.59 -7.82
C ASP A 223 -8.74 -27.57 -9.25
N TYR A 224 -9.44 -26.50 -9.64
CA TYR A 224 -9.94 -26.30 -11.01
C TYR A 224 -8.91 -25.63 -11.93
N GLN A 225 -7.71 -25.32 -11.39
CA GLN A 225 -6.60 -24.68 -12.10
C GLN A 225 -7.01 -23.42 -12.90
N LEU A 226 -7.80 -22.55 -12.28
CA LEU A 226 -8.27 -21.30 -12.89
C LEU A 226 -7.10 -20.49 -13.52
N PRO A 227 -7.27 -19.90 -14.72
CA PRO A 227 -6.27 -19.01 -15.30
C PRO A 227 -6.05 -17.70 -14.52
N PRO A 228 -4.91 -17.00 -14.73
CA PRO A 228 -4.47 -15.92 -13.84
C PRO A 228 -5.44 -14.75 -13.66
N ALA A 229 -6.11 -14.27 -14.72
CA ALA A 229 -7.04 -13.15 -14.56
C ALA A 229 -8.35 -13.58 -13.88
N SER A 230 -8.82 -14.81 -14.13
CA SER A 230 -9.96 -15.41 -13.41
C SER A 230 -9.64 -15.63 -11.92
N ARG A 231 -8.43 -16.08 -11.57
CA ARG A 231 -7.96 -16.11 -10.17
C ARG A 231 -7.86 -14.71 -9.58
N CYS A 232 -7.34 -13.74 -10.33
CA CYS A 232 -7.19 -12.35 -9.91
C CYS A 232 -8.53 -11.74 -9.48
N VAL A 233 -9.58 -11.83 -10.30
CA VAL A 233 -10.93 -11.35 -9.94
C VAL A 233 -11.39 -11.95 -8.61
N LEU A 234 -11.27 -13.26 -8.46
CA LEU A 234 -11.75 -14.01 -7.30
C LEU A 234 -10.95 -13.70 -6.01
N VAL A 235 -9.63 -13.60 -6.09
CA VAL A 235 -8.74 -13.30 -4.94
C VAL A 235 -8.81 -11.82 -4.52
N PHE A 236 -8.90 -10.88 -5.47
CA PHE A 236 -9.11 -9.47 -5.13
C PHE A 236 -10.49 -9.25 -4.47
N GLU A 237 -11.55 -9.91 -4.96
CA GLU A 237 -12.88 -9.83 -4.34
C GLU A 237 -12.91 -10.47 -2.95
N GLN A 238 -12.23 -11.59 -2.74
CA GLN A 238 -12.04 -12.22 -1.42
C GLN A 238 -11.44 -11.23 -0.40
N VAL A 239 -10.29 -10.62 -0.73
CA VAL A 239 -9.62 -9.66 0.16
C VAL A 239 -10.50 -8.43 0.38
N ARG A 240 -11.17 -7.93 -0.67
CA ARG A 240 -12.12 -6.81 -0.58
C ARG A 240 -13.29 -7.12 0.36
N PHE A 241 -13.84 -8.33 0.32
CA PHE A 241 -14.91 -8.75 1.22
C PHE A 241 -14.44 -8.87 2.67
N LEU A 242 -13.27 -9.45 2.93
CA LEU A 242 -12.69 -9.57 4.27
C LEU A 242 -12.44 -8.18 4.91
N MET A 243 -11.89 -7.24 4.13
CA MET A 243 -11.68 -5.85 4.61
C MET A 243 -13.00 -5.14 4.92
N LYS A 244 -14.06 -5.38 4.12
CA LYS A 244 -15.37 -4.77 4.34
C LYS A 244 -16.16 -5.38 5.49
N SER A 245 -16.18 -6.70 5.66
CA SER A 245 -16.86 -7.34 6.79
C SER A 245 -16.19 -6.94 8.11
N TYR A 246 -14.85 -6.88 8.15
CA TYR A 246 -14.12 -6.33 9.29
C TYR A 246 -14.52 -4.88 9.59
N SER A 247 -14.49 -3.98 8.59
CA SER A 247 -14.82 -2.56 8.80
C SER A 247 -16.25 -2.34 9.29
N PHE A 248 -17.22 -3.06 8.72
CA PHE A 248 -18.61 -3.00 9.16
C PHE A 248 -18.76 -3.40 10.63
N LEU A 249 -18.19 -4.54 11.03
CA LEU A 249 -18.24 -5.00 12.42
C LEU A 249 -17.52 -4.02 13.36
N ARG A 250 -16.31 -3.57 12.98
CA ARG A 250 -15.47 -2.69 13.80
C ARG A 250 -16.09 -1.32 14.08
N GLU A 251 -16.86 -0.79 13.13
CA GLU A 251 -17.55 0.51 13.25
C GLU A 251 -18.95 0.37 13.87
N ALA A 252 -19.67 -0.74 13.65
CA ALA A 252 -21.04 -0.93 14.14
C ALA A 252 -21.13 -1.51 15.57
N VAL A 253 -20.21 -2.41 15.96
CA VAL A 253 -20.23 -3.06 17.28
C VAL A 253 -20.23 -2.06 18.44
N PRO A 254 -19.37 -1.02 18.49
CA PRO A 254 -19.39 -0.04 19.57
C PRO A 254 -20.76 0.63 19.73
N GLY A 255 -21.39 1.03 18.61
CA GLY A 255 -22.73 1.62 18.62
C GLY A 255 -23.78 0.68 19.21
N THR A 256 -23.75 -0.62 18.85
CA THR A 256 -24.68 -1.61 19.43
C THR A 256 -24.43 -1.92 20.90
N LEU A 257 -23.21 -1.72 21.41
CA LEU A 257 -22.89 -1.87 22.83
C LEU A 257 -23.36 -0.64 23.64
N CYS A 258 -23.13 0.58 23.14
CA CYS A 258 -23.69 1.80 23.73
C CYS A 258 -25.23 1.80 23.72
N ALA A 259 -25.86 1.29 22.64
CA ALA A 259 -27.31 1.13 22.54
C ALA A 259 -27.92 0.29 23.67
N ARG A 260 -27.17 -0.69 24.19
CA ARG A 260 -27.57 -1.52 25.33
C ARG A 260 -27.45 -0.79 26.67
N GLY A 261 -26.63 0.26 26.75
CA GLY A 261 -26.45 1.10 27.94
C GLY A 261 -27.54 2.16 28.15
N GLY A 262 -28.45 2.34 27.19
CA GLY A 262 -29.58 3.27 27.27
C GLY A 262 -29.52 4.44 26.28
N GLU A 263 -28.37 4.72 25.67
CA GLU A 263 -28.23 5.74 24.63
C GLU A 263 -28.71 5.19 23.28
N GLY A 264 -29.88 5.63 22.80
CA GLY A 264 -30.66 5.00 21.73
C GLY A 264 -30.08 4.99 20.30
N ILE A 265 -28.86 4.49 20.09
CA ILE A 265 -28.27 4.25 18.77
C ILE A 265 -28.98 3.06 18.12
N ARG A 266 -29.71 3.32 17.03
CA ARG A 266 -30.44 2.30 16.27
C ARG A 266 -29.45 1.41 15.51
N ALA A 267 -29.68 0.09 15.51
CA ALA A 267 -28.84 -0.85 14.76
C ALA A 267 -28.85 -0.56 13.24
N PRO A 268 -27.73 -0.75 12.52
CA PRO A 268 -27.57 -0.28 11.14
C PRO A 268 -28.54 -0.93 10.15
N SER A 269 -28.96 -0.13 9.17
CA SER A 269 -29.89 -0.59 8.14
C SER A 269 -29.23 -1.59 7.18
N PHE A 270 -29.98 -2.62 6.77
CA PHE A 270 -29.52 -3.58 5.77
C PHE A 270 -29.20 -2.90 4.43
N SER A 271 -29.96 -1.86 4.06
CA SER A 271 -29.73 -1.07 2.84
C SER A 271 -28.40 -0.31 2.91
N SER A 272 -28.06 0.29 4.05
CA SER A 272 -26.76 0.97 4.26
C SER A 272 -25.58 -0.02 4.15
N TYR A 273 -25.73 -1.24 4.67
CA TYR A 273 -24.68 -2.26 4.56
C TYR A 273 -24.54 -2.79 3.12
N LEU A 274 -25.64 -3.15 2.47
CA LEU A 274 -25.65 -3.58 1.06
C LEU A 274 -25.07 -2.50 0.13
N TYR A 275 -25.42 -1.24 0.35
CA TYR A 275 -24.86 -0.09 -0.37
C TYR A 275 -23.35 0.03 -0.14
N PHE A 276 -22.88 -0.08 1.10
CA PHE A 276 -21.45 -0.09 1.42
C PHE A 276 -20.68 -1.22 0.74
N LEU A 277 -21.25 -2.44 0.61
CA LEU A 277 -20.57 -3.55 -0.05
C LEU A 277 -20.19 -3.22 -1.50
N PHE A 278 -20.98 -2.42 -2.23
CA PHE A 278 -20.64 -1.97 -3.59
C PHE A 278 -19.86 -0.65 -3.64
N CYS A 279 -19.93 0.22 -2.62
CA CYS A 279 -19.24 1.52 -2.65
C CYS A 279 -17.71 1.42 -2.82
N PRO A 280 -17.05 2.37 -3.51
CA PRO A 280 -15.59 2.42 -3.68
C PRO A 280 -14.86 2.98 -2.43
N THR A 281 -15.24 2.50 -1.24
CA THR A 281 -14.59 2.75 0.05
C THR A 281 -14.53 1.46 0.85
N LEU A 282 -13.50 1.32 1.69
CA LEU A 282 -13.35 0.20 2.63
C LEU A 282 -13.70 0.57 4.08
N ILE A 283 -13.98 1.86 4.37
CA ILE A 283 -14.42 2.34 5.70
C ILE A 283 -15.94 2.46 5.73
N TYR A 284 -16.58 1.82 6.69
CA TYR A 284 -18.04 1.85 6.89
C TYR A 284 -18.54 3.12 7.57
N ARG A 285 -19.64 3.66 7.05
CA ARG A 285 -20.54 4.65 7.66
C ARG A 285 -21.98 4.26 7.30
N GLU A 286 -22.94 4.66 8.12
CA GLU A 286 -24.37 4.46 7.83
C GLU A 286 -24.87 5.37 6.70
N THR A 287 -24.26 6.55 6.57
CA THR A 287 -24.55 7.59 5.60
C THR A 287 -23.26 8.05 4.92
N TYR A 288 -23.35 8.43 3.65
CA TYR A 288 -22.25 8.95 2.85
C TYR A 288 -22.73 10.17 2.06
N PRO A 289 -21.85 11.12 1.70
CA PRO A 289 -22.18 12.18 0.75
C PRO A 289 -22.60 11.57 -0.60
N ARG A 290 -23.71 12.04 -1.18
CA ARG A 290 -24.25 11.53 -2.45
C ARG A 290 -24.35 12.59 -3.52
N THR A 291 -24.14 12.22 -4.78
CA THR A 291 -24.41 13.11 -5.93
C THR A 291 -25.91 13.23 -6.20
N PRO A 292 -26.40 14.33 -6.80
CA PRO A 292 -27.82 14.49 -7.11
C PRO A 292 -28.27 13.51 -8.20
N ASN A 293 -27.50 13.39 -9.29
CA ASN A 293 -27.82 12.59 -10.48
C ASN A 293 -26.68 11.62 -10.83
N VAL A 294 -26.95 10.69 -11.76
CA VAL A 294 -25.96 9.77 -12.38
C VAL A 294 -25.72 10.21 -13.82
N ARG A 295 -24.46 10.48 -14.18
CA ARG A 295 -24.06 10.84 -15.55
C ARG A 295 -23.63 9.59 -16.33
N TRP A 296 -24.58 8.90 -16.95
CA TRP A 296 -24.31 7.64 -17.66
C TRP A 296 -23.21 7.73 -18.73
N ASN A 297 -23.08 8.85 -19.43
CA ASN A 297 -21.98 9.06 -20.40
C ASN A 297 -20.59 9.04 -19.71
N TYR A 298 -20.48 9.51 -18.46
CA TYR A 298 -19.24 9.44 -17.67
C TYR A 298 -18.99 7.99 -17.19
N VAL A 299 -20.03 7.25 -16.80
CA VAL A 299 -19.94 5.82 -16.45
C VAL A 299 -19.45 5.00 -17.65
N ALA A 300 -20.09 5.14 -18.80
CA ALA A 300 -19.74 4.43 -20.03
C ALA A 300 -18.33 4.77 -20.52
N LYS A 301 -17.94 6.06 -20.51
CA LYS A 301 -16.58 6.48 -20.86
C LYS A 301 -15.53 5.82 -19.95
N ASN A 302 -15.74 5.82 -18.64
CA ASN A 302 -14.80 5.21 -17.70
C ASN A 302 -14.70 3.68 -17.85
N PHE A 303 -15.80 2.97 -18.10
CA PHE A 303 -15.72 1.53 -18.40
C PHE A 303 -15.01 1.23 -19.72
N ALA A 304 -15.25 2.04 -20.77
CA ALA A 304 -14.53 1.91 -22.04
C ALA A 304 -13.03 2.20 -21.89
N GLN A 305 -12.65 3.20 -21.09
CA GLN A 305 -11.26 3.51 -20.76
C GLN A 305 -10.61 2.37 -19.96
N ALA A 306 -11.30 1.82 -18.94
CA ALA A 306 -10.79 0.69 -18.16
C ALA A 306 -10.58 -0.56 -19.02
N LEU A 307 -11.53 -0.90 -19.90
CA LEU A 307 -11.40 -1.99 -20.86
C LEU A 307 -10.23 -1.76 -21.83
N GLY A 308 -10.10 -0.56 -22.40
CA GLY A 308 -8.98 -0.19 -23.26
C GLY A 308 -7.61 -0.34 -22.58
N CYS A 309 -7.51 0.00 -21.30
CA CYS A 309 -6.30 -0.21 -20.51
C CYS A 309 -6.02 -1.68 -20.19
N VAL A 310 -7.04 -2.52 -19.96
CA VAL A 310 -6.88 -3.98 -19.81
C VAL A 310 -6.37 -4.60 -21.12
N LEU A 311 -6.95 -4.24 -22.26
CA LEU A 311 -6.47 -4.69 -23.58
C LEU A 311 -5.03 -4.23 -23.83
N SER A 312 -4.71 -2.97 -23.54
CA SER A 312 -3.35 -2.42 -23.66
C SER A 312 -2.34 -3.15 -22.76
N ALA A 313 -2.73 -3.52 -21.54
CA ALA A 313 -1.91 -4.28 -20.62
C ALA A 313 -1.62 -5.70 -21.13
N CYS A 314 -2.60 -6.35 -21.77
CA CYS A 314 -2.37 -7.62 -22.45
C CYS A 314 -1.38 -7.48 -23.62
N PHE A 315 -1.58 -6.51 -24.51
CA PHE A 315 -0.63 -6.25 -25.62
C PHE A 315 0.80 -5.93 -25.15
N ILE A 316 0.96 -5.20 -24.04
CA ILE A 316 2.28 -4.94 -23.45
C ILE A 316 2.91 -6.23 -22.91
N LEU A 317 2.11 -7.09 -22.26
CA LEU A 317 2.60 -8.38 -21.76
C LEU A 317 2.98 -9.31 -22.92
N GLY A 318 2.11 -9.46 -23.92
CA GLY A 318 2.32 -10.32 -25.09
C GLY A 318 3.53 -9.91 -25.93
N ARG A 319 3.73 -8.61 -26.19
CA ARG A 319 4.86 -8.15 -27.02
C ARG A 319 6.16 -7.94 -26.27
N LEU A 320 6.12 -7.35 -25.07
CA LEU A 320 7.34 -6.89 -24.39
C LEU A 320 7.83 -7.84 -23.29
N CYS A 321 6.96 -8.71 -22.77
CA CYS A 321 7.35 -9.69 -21.74
C CYS A 321 7.48 -11.10 -22.33
N VAL A 322 6.44 -11.65 -22.99
CA VAL A 322 6.41 -13.05 -23.43
C VAL A 322 7.67 -13.50 -24.20
N PRO A 323 8.11 -12.86 -25.31
CA PRO A 323 9.26 -13.33 -26.07
C PRO A 323 10.59 -13.16 -25.29
N VAL A 324 10.68 -12.13 -24.46
CA VAL A 324 11.86 -11.84 -23.62
C VAL A 324 12.04 -12.95 -22.58
N PHE A 325 10.97 -13.35 -21.89
CA PHE A 325 11.04 -14.38 -20.84
C PHE A 325 11.03 -15.81 -21.37
N ALA A 326 10.27 -16.12 -22.43
CA ALA A 326 10.21 -17.46 -23.01
C ALA A 326 11.58 -17.92 -23.52
N ASN A 327 12.33 -17.04 -24.19
CA ASN A 327 13.69 -17.33 -24.64
C ASN A 327 14.66 -17.47 -23.45
N MET A 328 14.58 -16.57 -22.45
CA MET A 328 15.47 -16.65 -21.28
C MET A 328 15.19 -17.86 -20.37
N SER A 329 14.01 -18.47 -20.40
CA SER A 329 13.74 -19.72 -19.67
C SER A 329 14.38 -20.97 -20.29
N GLN A 330 15.01 -20.86 -21.46
CA GLN A 330 15.75 -21.96 -22.11
C GLN A 330 17.28 -21.85 -21.88
N GLU A 331 17.77 -20.69 -21.42
CA GLU A 331 19.18 -20.44 -21.14
C GLU A 331 19.52 -20.76 -19.67
N PRO A 332 20.70 -21.33 -19.37
CA PRO A 332 21.11 -21.63 -18.00
C PRO A 332 21.25 -20.35 -17.17
N PHE A 333 20.84 -20.43 -15.90
CA PHE A 333 20.77 -19.25 -15.03
C PHE A 333 22.13 -18.54 -14.91
N SER A 334 22.17 -17.27 -15.34
CA SER A 334 23.37 -16.44 -15.33
C SER A 334 23.08 -15.08 -14.71
N THR A 335 24.01 -14.57 -13.89
CA THR A 335 23.91 -13.22 -13.31
C THR A 335 23.80 -12.13 -14.37
N ARG A 336 24.45 -12.32 -15.53
CA ARG A 336 24.31 -11.43 -16.70
C ARG A 336 22.89 -11.48 -17.26
N ALA A 337 22.30 -12.66 -17.40
CA ALA A 337 20.94 -12.83 -17.89
C ALA A 337 19.91 -12.21 -16.93
N LEU A 338 20.05 -12.43 -15.61
CA LEU A 338 19.18 -11.80 -14.61
C LEU A 338 19.23 -10.27 -14.67
N VAL A 339 20.43 -9.67 -14.74
CA VAL A 339 20.58 -8.21 -14.81
C VAL A 339 19.94 -7.65 -16.10
N LEU A 340 20.20 -8.26 -17.26
CA LEU A 340 19.58 -7.86 -18.52
C LEU A 340 18.05 -8.01 -18.46
N SER A 341 17.55 -9.11 -17.91
CA SER A 341 16.13 -9.39 -17.72
C SER A 341 15.44 -8.33 -16.88
N ILE A 342 16.02 -7.94 -15.74
CA ILE A 342 15.51 -6.84 -14.90
C ILE A 342 15.49 -5.53 -15.69
N MET A 343 16.54 -5.20 -16.45
CA MET A 343 16.60 -3.97 -17.25
C MET A 343 15.53 -3.93 -18.35
N HIS A 344 15.33 -5.04 -19.08
CA HIS A 344 14.25 -5.15 -20.08
C HIS A 344 12.86 -5.08 -19.43
N ALA A 345 12.70 -5.62 -18.21
CA ALA A 345 11.44 -5.63 -17.48
C ALA A 345 11.03 -4.27 -16.86
N MET A 346 11.97 -3.35 -16.63
CA MET A 346 11.67 -2.04 -16.01
C MET A 346 10.62 -1.25 -16.80
N LEU A 347 10.81 -1.10 -18.12
CA LEU A 347 9.96 -0.26 -18.96
C LEU A 347 8.52 -0.83 -19.08
N PRO A 348 8.31 -2.13 -19.40
CA PRO A 348 6.99 -2.75 -19.34
C PRO A 348 6.37 -2.66 -17.94
N GLY A 349 7.15 -2.89 -16.87
CA GLY A 349 6.68 -2.80 -15.49
C GLY A 349 6.14 -1.41 -15.12
N VAL A 350 6.77 -0.34 -15.60
CA VAL A 350 6.30 1.05 -15.42
C VAL A 350 5.02 1.33 -16.19
N PHE A 351 4.93 0.92 -17.46
CA PHE A 351 3.69 1.08 -18.23
C PHE A 351 2.53 0.28 -17.62
N MET A 352 2.79 -0.95 -17.16
CA MET A 352 1.81 -1.77 -16.44
C MET A 352 1.36 -1.12 -15.13
N LEU A 353 2.28 -0.56 -14.33
CA LEU A 353 1.91 0.17 -13.10
C LEU A 353 0.98 1.35 -13.39
N LEU A 354 1.31 2.17 -14.40
CA LEU A 354 0.52 3.34 -14.80
C LEU A 354 -0.85 2.95 -15.36
N LEU A 355 -0.92 1.90 -16.18
CA LEU A 355 -2.17 1.37 -16.73
C LEU A 355 -3.07 0.78 -15.65
N ILE A 356 -2.54 -0.03 -14.73
CA ILE A 356 -3.31 -0.62 -13.62
C ILE A 356 -3.82 0.49 -12.69
N PHE A 357 -3.01 1.51 -12.39
CA PHE A 357 -3.44 2.67 -11.62
C PHE A 357 -4.61 3.41 -12.29
N PHE A 358 -4.47 3.77 -13.58
CA PHE A 358 -5.49 4.50 -14.30
C PHE A 358 -6.77 3.67 -14.52
N ALA A 359 -6.64 2.40 -14.89
CA ALA A 359 -7.77 1.50 -15.10
C ALA A 359 -8.57 1.25 -13.81
N PHE A 360 -7.89 0.94 -12.70
CA PHE A 360 -8.54 0.57 -11.46
C PHE A 360 -8.85 1.78 -10.56
N LEU A 361 -7.82 2.50 -10.11
CA LEU A 361 -7.99 3.56 -9.09
C LEU A 361 -8.69 4.81 -9.63
N HIS A 362 -8.49 5.14 -10.91
CA HIS A 362 -9.25 6.20 -11.57
C HIS A 362 -10.53 5.65 -12.20
N CYS A 363 -10.46 4.94 -13.34
CA CYS A 363 -11.64 4.65 -14.15
C CYS A 363 -12.67 3.74 -13.46
N TRP A 364 -12.26 2.56 -12.97
CA TRP A 364 -13.17 1.59 -12.35
C TRP A 364 -13.83 2.16 -11.09
N LEU A 365 -13.04 2.71 -10.14
CA LEU A 365 -13.60 3.29 -8.92
C LEU A 365 -14.50 4.51 -9.20
N ASN A 366 -14.19 5.36 -10.19
CA ASN A 366 -15.07 6.48 -10.56
C ASN A 366 -16.34 6.04 -11.30
N ALA A 367 -16.30 4.97 -12.10
CA ALA A 367 -17.49 4.40 -12.73
C ALA A 367 -18.48 3.87 -11.68
N PHE A 368 -17.98 3.10 -10.70
CA PHE A 368 -18.79 2.64 -9.56
C PHE A 368 -19.24 3.80 -8.66
N ALA A 369 -18.40 4.81 -8.44
CA ALA A 369 -18.78 6.01 -7.67
C ALA A 369 -19.95 6.76 -8.31
N GLU A 370 -19.89 7.00 -9.63
CA GLU A 370 -20.95 7.69 -10.36
C GLU A 370 -22.25 6.86 -10.36
N MET A 371 -22.17 5.57 -10.67
CA MET A 371 -23.32 4.65 -10.71
C MET A 371 -24.04 4.56 -9.36
N LEU A 372 -23.30 4.47 -8.25
CA LEU A 372 -23.86 4.40 -6.89
C LEU A 372 -24.25 5.77 -6.31
N ARG A 373 -24.00 6.86 -7.05
CA ARG A 373 -24.12 8.26 -6.57
C ARG A 373 -23.26 8.55 -5.35
N PHE A 374 -22.04 8.01 -5.28
CA PHE A 374 -21.07 8.28 -4.22
C PHE A 374 -20.30 9.59 -4.47
N GLY A 375 -20.22 10.44 -3.45
CA GLY A 375 -19.70 11.82 -3.56
C GLY A 375 -18.21 12.01 -3.31
N ASP A 376 -17.54 11.13 -2.56
CA ASP A 376 -16.12 11.28 -2.22
C ASP A 376 -15.24 10.47 -3.19
N ARG A 377 -14.48 11.16 -4.07
CA ARG A 377 -13.71 10.50 -5.14
C ARG A 377 -12.19 10.64 -5.00
N MET A 378 -11.72 10.97 -3.79
CA MET A 378 -10.30 10.91 -3.43
C MET A 378 -9.90 9.46 -3.14
N PHE A 379 -9.74 8.67 -4.20
CA PHE A 379 -9.21 7.30 -4.13
C PHE A 379 -7.67 7.26 -4.08
N TYR A 380 -7.05 8.36 -4.50
CA TYR A 380 -5.61 8.62 -4.54
C TYR A 380 -5.35 10.13 -4.42
N ARG A 381 -4.09 10.52 -4.30
CA ARG A 381 -3.60 11.91 -4.40
C ARG A 381 -2.46 11.99 -5.43
N ASP A 382 -1.71 13.08 -5.44
CA ASP A 382 -0.56 13.36 -6.31
C ASP A 382 0.69 12.55 -5.95
N TRP A 383 0.54 11.23 -5.90
CA TRP A 383 1.60 10.30 -5.47
C TRP A 383 2.88 10.43 -6.31
N TRP A 384 2.78 10.84 -7.57
CA TRP A 384 3.89 11.10 -8.49
C TRP A 384 4.80 12.25 -8.05
N ASN A 385 4.31 13.17 -7.21
CA ASN A 385 5.10 14.26 -6.60
C ASN A 385 5.86 13.82 -5.34
N SER A 386 5.72 12.57 -4.88
CA SER A 386 6.30 12.11 -3.61
C SER A 386 7.82 12.15 -3.61
N THR A 387 8.42 12.75 -2.58
CA THR A 387 9.87 12.70 -2.31
C THR A 387 10.25 11.61 -1.31
N SER A 388 9.29 11.06 -0.56
CA SER A 388 9.46 9.96 0.38
C SER A 388 8.57 8.76 0.03
N PHE A 389 9.06 7.54 0.31
CA PHE A 389 8.21 6.35 0.24
C PHE A 389 7.04 6.41 1.24
N SER A 390 7.23 7.07 2.38
CA SER A 390 6.14 7.31 3.34
C SER A 390 5.01 8.14 2.74
N ASN A 391 5.31 9.19 1.95
CA ASN A 391 4.27 9.95 1.25
C ASN A 391 3.63 9.14 0.13
N TYR A 392 4.41 8.38 -0.64
CA TYR A 392 3.90 7.50 -1.69
C TYR A 392 2.87 6.50 -1.14
N TYR A 393 3.17 5.76 -0.07
CA TYR A 393 2.22 4.80 0.53
C TYR A 393 0.94 5.45 1.08
N ARG A 394 0.99 6.73 1.51
CA ARG A 394 -0.18 7.52 1.95
C ARG A 394 -1.03 8.08 0.80
N THR A 395 -0.47 8.20 -0.41
CA THR A 395 -1.08 8.93 -1.54
C THR A 395 -1.46 8.05 -2.72
N TRP A 396 -0.76 6.93 -2.93
CA TRP A 396 -0.99 5.99 -4.03
C TRP A 396 -2.42 5.40 -4.03
N ASN A 397 -2.82 4.76 -2.93
CA ASN A 397 -4.13 4.13 -2.77
C ASN A 397 -4.72 4.52 -1.41
N VAL A 398 -5.42 5.66 -1.37
CA VAL A 398 -6.05 6.21 -0.17
C VAL A 398 -7.13 5.27 0.37
N VAL A 399 -7.79 4.49 -0.49
CA VAL A 399 -8.85 3.55 -0.08
C VAL A 399 -8.31 2.42 0.80
N VAL A 400 -7.17 1.83 0.43
CA VAL A 400 -6.51 0.77 1.21
C VAL A 400 -5.69 1.36 2.36
N HIS A 401 -4.99 2.48 2.13
CA HIS A 401 -4.26 3.19 3.17
C HIS A 401 -5.16 3.56 4.36
N ASP A 402 -6.32 4.17 4.12
CA ASP A 402 -7.18 4.63 5.21
C ASP A 402 -7.77 3.48 6.02
N TRP A 403 -8.00 2.31 5.41
CA TRP A 403 -8.38 1.09 6.11
C TRP A 403 -7.25 0.58 7.01
N LEU A 404 -6.03 0.44 6.46
CA LEU A 404 -4.85 0.03 7.22
C LEU A 404 -4.55 1.00 8.37
N TYR A 405 -4.69 2.30 8.13
CA TYR A 405 -4.48 3.33 9.13
C TYR A 405 -5.55 3.29 10.24
N SER A 406 -6.84 3.19 9.88
CA SER A 406 -7.95 3.23 10.85
C SER A 406 -8.07 1.96 11.69
N TYR A 407 -7.72 0.80 11.14
CA TYR A 407 -8.04 -0.52 11.73
C TYR A 407 -6.84 -1.40 12.06
N ILE A 408 -5.67 -1.19 11.44
CA ILE A 408 -4.43 -1.90 11.82
C ILE A 408 -3.51 -0.97 12.63
N TYR A 409 -3.26 0.24 12.14
CA TYR A 409 -2.38 1.20 12.84
C TYR A 409 -3.01 1.77 14.11
N GLN A 410 -4.21 2.35 14.03
CA GLN A 410 -4.85 2.98 15.21
C GLN A 410 -5.25 1.95 16.28
N ASP A 411 -5.84 0.82 15.92
CA ASP A 411 -6.14 -0.24 16.90
C ASP A 411 -4.87 -0.93 17.41
N GLY A 412 -3.85 -1.14 16.57
CA GLY A 412 -2.54 -1.61 17.02
C GLY A 412 -1.87 -0.65 18.02
N LEU A 413 -2.00 0.67 17.83
CA LEU A 413 -1.56 1.68 18.79
C LEU A 413 -2.36 1.64 20.10
N ARG A 414 -3.68 1.44 20.05
CA ARG A 414 -4.52 1.28 21.25
C ARG A 414 -4.08 0.05 22.06
N LEU A 415 -3.93 -1.10 21.40
CA LEU A 415 -3.52 -2.37 22.02
C LEU A 415 -2.08 -2.35 22.56
N LEU A 416 -1.15 -1.69 21.88
CA LEU A 416 0.26 -1.58 22.28
C LEU A 416 0.56 -0.32 23.13
N GLY A 417 -0.45 0.27 23.77
CA GLY A 417 -0.27 1.34 24.77
C GLY A 417 0.30 2.66 24.25
N GLY A 418 0.10 3.00 22.97
CA GLY A 418 0.42 4.28 22.33
C GLY A 418 1.91 4.63 22.15
N ARG A 419 2.79 4.10 22.99
CA ARG A 419 4.25 4.33 22.97
C ARG A 419 4.94 3.55 21.84
N ALA A 420 4.40 2.39 21.45
CA ALA A 420 5.01 1.46 20.47
C ALA A 420 4.83 1.86 18.99
N ARG A 421 4.93 3.15 18.64
CA ARG A 421 4.62 3.68 17.29
C ARG A 421 5.35 2.97 16.15
N ARG A 422 6.62 2.58 16.35
CA ARG A 422 7.41 1.81 15.36
C ARG A 422 6.91 0.38 15.17
N MET A 423 6.46 -0.29 16.24
CA MET A 423 5.90 -1.66 16.16
C MET A 423 4.54 -1.66 15.45
N ALA A 424 3.68 -0.69 15.75
CA ALA A 424 2.40 -0.53 15.04
C ALA A 424 2.62 -0.26 13.54
N MET A 425 3.61 0.57 13.18
CA MET A 425 3.99 0.81 11.78
C MET A 425 4.53 -0.46 11.10
N LEU A 426 5.46 -1.18 11.74
CA LEU A 426 6.01 -2.43 11.20
C LEU A 426 4.93 -3.51 11.04
N GLY A 427 3.98 -3.60 11.97
CA GLY A 427 2.82 -4.49 11.87
C GLY A 427 1.93 -4.19 10.66
N VAL A 428 1.70 -2.91 10.34
CA VAL A 428 0.99 -2.49 9.12
C VAL A 428 1.74 -2.92 7.86
N PHE A 429 3.07 -2.70 7.81
CA PHE A 429 3.89 -3.15 6.68
C PHE A 429 3.88 -4.67 6.53
N LEU A 430 3.95 -5.43 7.64
CA LEU A 430 3.90 -6.90 7.63
C LEU A 430 2.54 -7.42 7.14
N VAL A 431 1.43 -6.92 7.67
CA VAL A 431 0.08 -7.28 7.21
C VAL A 431 -0.09 -6.94 5.73
N SER A 432 0.39 -5.76 5.30
CA SER A 432 0.32 -5.37 3.90
C SER A 432 1.16 -6.27 2.99
N ALA A 433 2.42 -6.55 3.35
CA ALA A 433 3.32 -7.37 2.55
C ALA A 433 2.84 -8.83 2.43
N VAL A 434 2.35 -9.42 3.53
CA VAL A 434 1.76 -10.77 3.54
C VAL A 434 0.50 -10.84 2.68
N VAL A 435 -0.38 -9.83 2.71
CA VAL A 435 -1.58 -9.80 1.86
C VAL A 435 -1.23 -9.61 0.37
N HIS A 436 -0.21 -8.80 0.03
CA HIS A 436 0.23 -8.71 -1.36
C HIS A 436 0.85 -10.03 -1.85
N GLU A 437 1.70 -10.67 -1.05
CA GLU A 437 2.30 -11.97 -1.40
C GLU A 437 1.23 -13.07 -1.51
N TYR A 438 0.22 -13.05 -0.63
CA TYR A 438 -0.96 -13.92 -0.76
C TYR A 438 -1.65 -13.74 -2.12
N ILE A 439 -1.89 -12.49 -2.54
CA ILE A 439 -2.50 -12.20 -3.84
C ILE A 439 -1.62 -12.72 -4.99
N PHE A 440 -0.32 -12.44 -5.01
CA PHE A 440 0.58 -12.92 -6.06
C PHE A 440 0.67 -14.46 -6.08
N CYS A 441 0.82 -15.09 -4.92
CA CYS A 441 0.90 -16.54 -4.77
C CYS A 441 -0.34 -17.24 -5.34
N PHE A 442 -1.55 -16.78 -5.02
CA PHE A 442 -2.76 -17.40 -5.54
C PHE A 442 -3.08 -17.02 -6.99
N VAL A 443 -2.75 -15.81 -7.46
CA VAL A 443 -2.93 -15.44 -8.87
C VAL A 443 -2.02 -16.27 -9.79
N LEU A 444 -0.75 -16.42 -9.43
CA LEU A 444 0.24 -17.16 -10.22
C LEU A 444 0.18 -18.68 -9.97
N GLY A 445 -0.35 -19.12 -8.82
CA GLY A 445 -0.49 -20.54 -8.47
C GLY A 445 0.76 -21.18 -7.85
N PHE A 446 1.76 -20.39 -7.48
CA PHE A 446 3.00 -20.82 -6.84
C PHE A 446 3.48 -19.81 -5.80
N PHE A 447 4.24 -20.24 -4.80
CA PHE A 447 4.80 -19.35 -3.79
C PHE A 447 6.22 -18.91 -4.16
N TYR A 448 6.44 -17.61 -4.39
CA TYR A 448 7.77 -17.06 -4.60
C TYR A 448 7.88 -15.64 -3.97
N PRO A 449 8.47 -15.50 -2.76
CA PRO A 449 8.25 -14.37 -1.85
C PRO A 449 8.97 -13.05 -2.22
N VAL A 450 8.99 -12.70 -3.50
CA VAL A 450 9.67 -11.51 -4.04
C VAL A 450 9.04 -10.22 -3.49
N ILE A 451 7.70 -10.13 -3.46
CA ILE A 451 7.00 -8.93 -3.01
C ILE A 451 7.02 -8.80 -1.49
N LEU A 452 6.92 -9.90 -0.74
CA LEU A 452 7.12 -9.94 0.70
C LEU A 452 8.48 -9.34 1.08
N MET A 453 9.55 -9.77 0.41
CA MET A 453 10.91 -9.27 0.65
C MET A 453 11.10 -7.83 0.16
N LEU A 454 10.54 -7.46 -1.00
CA LEU A 454 10.60 -6.10 -1.53
C LEU A 454 9.90 -5.10 -0.60
N PHE A 455 8.75 -5.45 -0.02
CA PHE A 455 7.99 -4.57 0.87
C PHE A 455 8.58 -4.52 2.29
N LEU A 456 8.98 -5.65 2.87
CA LEU A 456 9.55 -5.69 4.22
C LEU A 456 10.97 -5.15 4.30
N VAL A 457 11.87 -5.62 3.43
CA VAL A 457 13.30 -5.26 3.50
C VAL A 457 13.51 -3.88 2.89
N PHE A 458 13.19 -3.72 1.60
CA PHE A 458 13.44 -2.45 0.90
C PHE A 458 12.39 -1.39 1.28
N GLY A 459 11.09 -1.68 1.19
CA GLY A 459 10.03 -0.74 1.56
C GLY A 459 10.13 -0.26 3.02
N GLY A 460 10.42 -1.17 3.96
CA GLY A 460 10.70 -0.85 5.35
C GLY A 460 11.93 0.06 5.52
N LEU A 461 13.08 -0.35 4.99
CA LEU A 461 14.33 0.42 5.07
C LEU A 461 14.20 1.82 4.43
N LEU A 462 13.56 1.91 3.26
CA LEU A 462 13.35 3.15 2.52
C LEU A 462 12.37 4.09 3.23
N ASN A 463 11.31 3.57 3.86
CA ASN A 463 10.39 4.37 4.67
C ASN A 463 11.06 4.97 5.93
N PHE A 464 12.09 4.34 6.48
CA PHE A 464 12.89 4.93 7.57
C PHE A 464 14.03 5.83 7.06
N THR A 465 14.62 5.55 5.90
CA THR A 465 15.77 6.28 5.35
C THR A 465 15.35 7.55 4.60
N MET A 466 14.36 7.46 3.71
CA MET A 466 13.84 8.60 2.93
C MET A 466 12.75 9.32 3.74
N HIS A 467 13.17 10.09 4.73
CA HIS A 467 12.27 10.80 5.65
C HIS A 467 11.57 12.02 5.01
N ASP A 468 10.34 12.32 5.44
CA ASP A 468 9.46 13.39 4.91
C ASP A 468 10.07 14.81 4.90
N ARG A 469 11.14 15.06 5.69
CA ARG A 469 11.89 16.33 5.68
C ARG A 469 12.69 16.56 4.38
N HIS A 470 12.88 15.53 3.56
CA HIS A 470 13.58 15.64 2.28
C HIS A 470 12.61 16.06 1.17
N THR A 471 12.54 17.37 0.90
CA THR A 471 11.59 17.99 -0.05
C THR A 471 12.20 18.35 -1.41
N GLY A 472 13.52 18.20 -1.59
CA GLY A 472 14.20 18.58 -2.84
C GLY A 472 13.88 17.63 -4.02
N PRO A 473 13.84 18.13 -5.27
CA PRO A 473 13.39 17.37 -6.44
C PRO A 473 14.24 16.12 -6.73
N ALA A 474 15.53 16.12 -6.35
CA ALA A 474 16.39 14.94 -6.46
C ALA A 474 15.85 13.71 -5.70
N TRP A 475 15.08 13.91 -4.62
CA TRP A 475 14.45 12.83 -3.85
C TRP A 475 13.25 12.23 -4.57
N ASN A 476 12.51 13.01 -5.36
CA ASN A 476 11.47 12.49 -6.25
C ASN A 476 12.09 11.67 -7.40
N VAL A 477 13.17 12.16 -8.02
CA VAL A 477 13.92 11.39 -9.04
C VAL A 477 14.45 10.08 -8.48
N LEU A 478 15.05 10.11 -7.27
CA LEU A 478 15.52 8.90 -6.58
C LEU A 478 14.37 7.93 -6.26
N MET A 479 13.23 8.43 -5.78
CA MET A 479 12.03 7.63 -5.51
C MET A 479 11.54 6.92 -6.79
N TRP A 480 11.45 7.65 -7.91
CA TRP A 480 11.09 7.09 -9.20
C TRP A 480 12.10 6.04 -9.71
N THR A 481 13.41 6.30 -9.61
CA THR A 481 14.44 5.33 -10.00
C THR A 481 14.33 4.02 -9.19
N ILE A 482 14.11 4.12 -7.87
CA ILE A 482 13.94 2.94 -7.01
C ILE A 482 12.61 2.21 -7.32
N LEU A 483 11.53 2.95 -7.60
CA LEU A 483 10.25 2.36 -8.01
C LEU A 483 10.39 1.59 -9.33
N PHE A 484 11.05 2.17 -10.34
CA PHE A 484 11.30 1.54 -11.64
C PHE A 484 12.12 0.25 -11.50
N LEU A 485 13.18 0.28 -10.68
CA LEU A 485 14.00 -0.89 -10.39
C LEU A 485 13.20 -1.98 -9.66
N GLY A 486 12.37 -1.61 -8.66
CA GLY A 486 11.51 -2.54 -7.94
C GLY A 486 10.49 -3.24 -8.84
N LEU A 487 9.88 -2.50 -9.77
CA LEU A 487 8.96 -3.04 -10.79
C LEU A 487 9.69 -4.00 -11.75
N GLY A 488 10.89 -3.62 -12.22
CA GLY A 488 11.71 -4.48 -13.09
C GLY A 488 12.10 -5.79 -12.40
N ILE A 489 12.49 -5.73 -11.13
CA ILE A 489 12.77 -6.93 -10.30
C ILE A 489 11.51 -7.79 -10.16
N GLN A 490 10.37 -7.18 -9.80
CA GLN A 490 9.10 -7.88 -9.61
C GLN A 490 8.64 -8.60 -10.89
N VAL A 491 8.55 -7.89 -12.01
CA VAL A 491 8.13 -8.45 -13.30
C VAL A 491 9.12 -9.51 -13.77
N SER A 492 10.43 -9.24 -13.70
CA SER A 492 11.45 -10.22 -14.13
C SER A 492 11.35 -11.53 -13.36
N LEU A 493 11.32 -11.48 -12.02
CA LEU A 493 11.39 -12.68 -11.20
C LEU A 493 10.09 -13.50 -11.26
N TYR A 494 8.91 -12.87 -11.23
CA TYR A 494 7.65 -13.62 -11.36
C TYR A 494 7.45 -14.18 -12.78
N CYS A 495 7.87 -13.49 -13.84
CA CYS A 495 7.79 -14.05 -15.19
C CYS A 495 8.80 -15.19 -15.40
N GLN A 496 10.04 -15.06 -14.94
CA GLN A 496 11.03 -16.15 -14.99
C GLN A 496 10.53 -17.42 -14.28
N GLU A 497 9.95 -17.29 -13.08
CA GLU A 497 9.41 -18.43 -12.34
C GLU A 497 8.18 -19.06 -13.05
N TRP A 498 7.25 -18.23 -13.55
CA TRP A 498 6.09 -18.71 -14.31
C TRP A 498 6.47 -19.49 -15.58
N TYR A 499 7.49 -19.04 -16.32
CA TYR A 499 8.00 -19.79 -17.48
C TYR A 499 8.81 -21.02 -17.08
N ALA A 500 9.64 -20.96 -16.03
CA ALA A 500 10.40 -22.12 -15.55
C ALA A 500 9.49 -23.28 -15.09
N GLN A 501 8.36 -22.99 -14.43
CA GLN A 501 7.38 -24.01 -14.05
C GLN A 501 6.61 -24.61 -15.23
N ARG A 502 6.51 -23.90 -16.36
CA ARG A 502 5.91 -24.41 -17.60
C ARG A 502 6.86 -25.31 -18.40
N HIS A 503 8.15 -24.98 -18.44
CA HIS A 503 9.17 -25.80 -19.09
C HIS A 503 9.51 -27.04 -18.25
N CYS A 504 9.73 -26.87 -16.94
CA CYS A 504 9.95 -27.94 -15.98
C CYS A 504 8.73 -28.12 -15.05
N PRO A 505 7.66 -28.83 -15.47
CA PRO A 505 6.51 -29.09 -14.60
C PRO A 505 6.87 -30.02 -13.41
N PRO A 506 6.15 -29.95 -12.28
CA PRO A 506 6.35 -30.84 -11.14
C PRO A 506 5.79 -32.25 -11.41
N ALA A 507 6.62 -33.28 -11.26
CA ALA A 507 6.20 -34.68 -11.43
C ALA A 507 5.12 -35.15 -10.43
N GLN A 508 4.98 -34.44 -9.29
CA GLN A 508 3.85 -34.56 -8.37
C GLN A 508 3.53 -33.19 -7.74
N THR A 509 2.25 -32.87 -7.60
CA THR A 509 1.73 -31.64 -6.96
C THR A 509 1.82 -31.70 -5.43
N THR A 510 3.04 -31.89 -4.92
CA THR A 510 3.33 -31.80 -3.48
C THR A 510 3.44 -30.35 -3.03
N PHE A 511 3.11 -30.07 -1.76
CA PHE A 511 3.25 -28.74 -1.15
C PHE A 511 4.67 -28.16 -1.35
N TRP A 512 5.70 -28.97 -1.11
CA TRP A 512 7.10 -28.57 -1.33
C TRP A 512 7.40 -28.25 -2.80
N GLY A 513 6.76 -28.94 -3.76
CA GLY A 513 6.87 -28.66 -5.18
C GLY A 513 6.28 -27.30 -5.63
N LEU A 514 5.43 -26.68 -4.80
CA LEU A 514 4.86 -25.34 -5.01
C LEU A 514 5.57 -24.22 -4.21
N MET A 515 6.42 -24.62 -3.25
CA MET A 515 7.17 -23.72 -2.35
C MET A 515 8.65 -23.56 -2.75
N ILE A 516 9.17 -24.45 -3.60
CA ILE A 516 10.56 -24.43 -4.09
C ILE A 516 10.58 -23.80 -5.49
N PRO A 517 11.23 -22.64 -5.69
CA PRO A 517 11.29 -21.98 -7.00
C PRO A 517 12.14 -22.75 -8.01
N ARG A 518 11.68 -22.81 -9.26
CA ARG A 518 12.27 -23.57 -10.38
C ARG A 518 13.14 -22.73 -11.30
N SER A 519 13.01 -21.40 -11.28
CA SER A 519 13.86 -20.46 -12.05
C SER A 519 15.37 -20.56 -11.76
N TRP A 520 15.75 -21.25 -10.69
CA TRP A 520 17.13 -21.46 -10.24
C TRP A 520 17.64 -22.89 -10.41
N SER A 521 16.81 -23.81 -10.93
CA SER A 521 17.09 -25.26 -10.96
C SER A 521 16.59 -25.99 -12.21
N CYS A 522 15.69 -25.40 -13.00
CA CYS A 522 15.32 -25.87 -14.33
C CYS A 522 16.47 -25.55 -15.31
N HIS A 523 17.18 -26.58 -15.78
CA HIS A 523 18.40 -26.46 -16.61
C HIS A 523 18.45 -27.46 -17.79
N THR A 524 17.35 -28.16 -18.06
CA THR A 524 17.21 -29.25 -19.06
C THR A 524 15.77 -29.35 -19.52
#